data_AF-A0A8J5VE23-F1
#
_entry.id   AF-A0A8J5VE23-F1
#
_cell.length_a   1.000
_cell.length_b   1.000
_cell.length_c   1.000
_cell.angle_alpha   90.00
_cell.angle_beta   90.00
_cell.angle_gamma   90.00
#
_symmetry.space_group_name_H-M   'P 1'
#
loop_
_entity.id
_entity.type
_entity.pdbx_description
1 polymer ?
#
loop_
_entity_poly.entity_id
_entity_poly.type
_entity_poly.pdbx_seq_one_letter_code
_entity_poly.pdbx_strand_id
1 'polypeptide(L)'
;MFVTLDKIAQSDPKTADIVLIENYAAFQNSLYDLANVVPTLAKFYHEASESYEQACTRHISSLIYLQFERLFQFSRKVDELTYTIAAEEIPFQLGLSKTDLRRVLKSSLSGIDKPIGAMYRRLQKTLASDELFPSLWDKCKKEFLDKYEGFIQMVTRIYGNEPIMSVADMRGILADF
;
A
#
# COMPACT_ATOMS: atom_id res chain seq x y z
N MET A 1 13.66 -23.96 0.61
CA MET A 1 12.78 -24.45 1.71
C MET A 1 11.37 -23.92 1.52
N PHE A 2 11.21 -22.66 1.11
CA PHE A 2 9.92 -21.96 1.09
C PHE A 2 9.02 -22.25 -0.12
N VAL A 3 9.51 -22.95 -1.16
CA VAL A 3 8.71 -23.35 -2.34
C VAL A 3 7.40 -24.07 -1.97
N THR A 4 7.41 -24.89 -0.92
CA THR A 4 6.18 -25.55 -0.45
C THR A 4 5.20 -24.55 0.14
N LEU A 5 5.68 -23.58 0.93
CA LEU A 5 4.86 -22.51 1.50
C LEU A 5 4.27 -21.64 0.37
N ASP A 6 5.05 -21.29 -0.64
CA ASP A 6 4.55 -20.52 -1.80
C ASP A 6 3.42 -21.26 -2.54
N LYS A 7 3.57 -22.57 -2.74
CA LYS A 7 2.53 -23.41 -3.35
C LYS A 7 1.26 -23.48 -2.50
N ILE A 8 1.41 -23.57 -1.18
CA ILE A 8 0.26 -23.56 -0.26
C ILE A 8 -0.44 -22.20 -0.32
N ALA A 9 0.31 -21.10 -0.25
CA ALA A 9 -0.25 -19.76 -0.34
C ALA A 9 -1.02 -19.55 -1.66
N GLN A 10 -0.52 -20.09 -2.78
CA GLN A 10 -1.18 -19.99 -4.09
C GLN A 10 -2.49 -20.79 -4.21
N SER A 11 -2.80 -21.69 -3.26
CA SER A 11 -4.05 -22.45 -3.28
C SER A 11 -5.29 -21.55 -3.10
N ASP A 12 -5.15 -20.43 -2.40
CA ASP A 12 -6.14 -19.35 -2.34
C ASP A 12 -5.47 -17.98 -2.54
N PRO A 13 -5.53 -17.42 -3.76
CA PRO A 13 -4.94 -16.12 -4.06
C PRO A 13 -5.46 -14.96 -3.20
N LYS A 14 -6.65 -15.07 -2.59
CA LYS A 14 -7.21 -14.01 -1.74
C LYS A 14 -6.50 -13.89 -0.40
N THR A 15 -5.92 -14.99 0.09
CA THR A 15 -5.27 -15.09 1.39
C THR A 15 -3.77 -15.35 1.27
N ALA A 16 -3.26 -15.54 0.04
CA ALA A 16 -1.87 -15.86 -0.25
C ALA A 16 -0.85 -14.99 0.50
N ASP A 17 -0.93 -13.66 0.39
CA ASP A 17 0.05 -12.78 1.06
C ASP A 17 -0.04 -12.88 2.59
N ILE A 18 -1.23 -13.09 3.16
CA ILE A 18 -1.41 -13.25 4.61
C ILE A 18 -0.79 -14.56 5.10
N VAL A 19 -1.03 -15.65 4.37
CA VAL A 19 -0.39 -16.94 4.65
C VAL A 19 1.13 -16.79 4.65
N LEU A 20 1.68 -16.07 3.67
CA LEU A 20 3.12 -15.80 3.60
C LEU A 20 3.60 -14.94 4.77
N ILE A 21 2.94 -13.82 5.05
CA ILE A 21 3.29 -12.89 6.14
C ILE A 21 3.38 -13.64 7.47
N GLU A 22 2.34 -14.39 7.84
CA GLU A 22 2.28 -15.05 9.15
C GLU A 22 3.31 -16.18 9.29
N ASN A 23 3.49 -16.98 8.22
CA ASN A 23 4.43 -18.09 8.27
C ASN A 23 5.88 -17.61 8.24
N TYR A 24 6.21 -16.58 7.46
CA TYR A 24 7.55 -16.00 7.48
C TYR A 24 7.84 -15.30 8.81
N ALA A 25 6.87 -14.58 9.40
CA ALA A 25 7.03 -13.99 10.72
C ALA A 25 7.27 -15.05 11.79
N ALA A 26 6.47 -16.12 11.79
CA ALA A 26 6.65 -17.25 12.71
C ALA A 26 8.03 -17.91 12.55
N PHE A 27 8.48 -18.09 11.30
CA PHE A 27 9.80 -18.62 10.99
C PHE A 27 10.92 -17.71 11.49
N GLN A 28 10.85 -16.40 11.20
CA GLN A 28 11.83 -15.42 11.66
C GLN A 28 11.93 -15.38 13.18
N ASN A 29 10.79 -15.30 13.88
CA ASN A 29 10.74 -15.26 15.34
C ASN A 29 11.35 -16.52 15.95
N SER A 30 11.08 -17.68 15.36
CA SER A 30 11.62 -18.97 15.85
C SER A 30 13.11 -19.14 15.55
N LEU A 31 13.63 -18.52 14.49
CA LEU A 31 15.00 -18.72 14.01
C LEU A 31 15.97 -17.62 14.45
N TYR A 32 15.47 -16.48 14.96
CA TYR A 32 16.27 -15.28 15.22
C TYR A 32 17.57 -15.56 16.00
N ASP A 33 17.48 -16.15 17.19
CA ASP A 33 18.66 -16.43 18.03
C ASP A 33 19.62 -17.43 17.35
N LEU A 34 19.06 -18.43 16.67
CA LEU A 34 19.84 -19.48 16.04
C LEU A 34 20.56 -18.99 14.78
N ALA A 35 19.95 -18.07 14.01
CA ALA A 35 20.55 -17.43 12.85
C ALA A 35 21.78 -16.60 13.22
N ASN A 36 21.83 -16.03 14.42
CA ASN A 36 22.96 -15.24 14.91
C ASN A 36 24.20 -16.07 15.25
N VAL A 37 24.02 -17.37 15.56
CA VAL A 37 25.12 -18.25 15.98
C VAL A 37 25.41 -19.38 14.98
N VAL A 38 24.48 -19.67 14.06
CA VAL A 38 24.64 -20.68 13.01
C VAL A 38 24.61 -20.02 11.62
N PRO A 39 25.79 -19.79 10.98
CA PRO A 39 25.87 -19.09 9.69
C PRO A 39 25.03 -19.71 8.58
N THR A 40 24.90 -21.04 8.56
CA THR A 40 24.09 -21.76 7.56
C THR A 40 22.59 -21.43 7.67
N LEU A 41 22.12 -21.01 8.85
CA LEU A 41 20.73 -20.61 9.08
C LEU A 41 20.47 -19.14 8.76
N ALA A 42 21.49 -18.28 8.85
CA ALA A 42 21.39 -16.86 8.53
C ALA A 42 20.83 -16.62 7.12
N LYS A 43 21.27 -17.39 6.12
CA LYS A 43 20.76 -17.27 4.74
C LYS A 43 19.25 -17.47 4.65
N PHE A 44 18.70 -18.44 5.41
CA PHE A 44 17.27 -18.74 5.38
C PHE A 44 16.48 -17.70 6.15
N TYR A 45 17.04 -17.15 7.23
CA TYR A 45 16.47 -16.00 7.93
C TYR A 45 16.38 -14.77 7.02
N HIS A 46 17.42 -14.49 6.23
CA HIS A 46 17.41 -13.38 5.27
C HIS A 46 16.42 -13.62 4.12
N GLU A 47 16.38 -14.82 3.55
CA GLU A 47 15.41 -15.19 2.49
C GLU A 47 13.95 -15.08 3.00
N ALA A 48 13.67 -15.54 4.21
CA ALA A 48 12.37 -15.37 4.86
C ALA A 48 12.05 -13.89 5.11
N SER A 49 13.03 -13.10 5.54
CA SER A 49 12.86 -11.66 5.76
C SER A 49 12.52 -10.92 4.48
N GLU A 50 13.22 -11.19 3.39
CA GLU A 50 12.92 -10.58 2.11
C GLU A 50 11.52 -10.98 1.62
N SER A 51 11.17 -12.25 1.73
CA SER A 51 9.88 -12.77 1.31
C SER A 51 8.72 -12.22 2.17
N TYR A 52 8.93 -12.06 3.47
CA TYR A 52 8.02 -11.39 4.40
C TYR A 52 7.76 -9.94 3.96
N GLU A 53 8.83 -9.17 3.72
CA GLU A 53 8.69 -7.77 3.29
C GLU A 53 7.95 -7.65 1.95
N GLN A 54 8.27 -8.51 0.98
CA GLN A 54 7.56 -8.54 -0.30
C GLN A 54 6.07 -8.84 -0.14
N ALA A 55 5.72 -9.82 0.71
CA ALA A 55 4.32 -10.15 0.98
C ALA A 55 3.58 -9.00 1.69
N CYS A 56 4.25 -8.34 2.65
CA CYS A 56 3.73 -7.13 3.30
C CYS A 56 3.44 -6.03 2.27
N THR A 57 4.40 -5.71 1.39
CA THR A 57 4.26 -4.68 0.36
C THR A 57 3.10 -4.99 -0.59
N ARG A 58 2.97 -6.25 -1.05
CA ARG A 58 1.86 -6.65 -1.93
C ARG A 58 0.51 -6.54 -1.23
N HIS A 59 0.40 -7.06 -0.02
CA HIS A 59 -0.83 -7.03 0.76
C HIS A 59 -1.29 -5.58 1.04
N ILE A 60 -0.38 -4.75 1.53
CA ILE A 60 -0.64 -3.34 1.84
C ILE A 60 -1.03 -2.57 0.57
N SER A 61 -0.31 -2.77 -0.53
CA SER A 61 -0.63 -2.12 -1.81
C SER A 61 -2.02 -2.51 -2.30
N SER A 62 -2.38 -3.78 -2.20
CA SER A 62 -3.72 -4.28 -2.54
C SER A 62 -4.80 -3.67 -1.66
N LEU A 63 -4.54 -3.56 -0.35
CA LEU A 63 -5.47 -2.97 0.62
C LEU A 63 -5.73 -1.49 0.34
N ILE A 64 -4.66 -0.72 0.09
CA ILE A 64 -4.74 0.69 -0.28
C ILE A 64 -5.53 0.85 -1.58
N TYR A 65 -5.17 0.09 -2.62
CA TYR A 65 -5.81 0.19 -3.92
C TYR A 65 -7.30 -0.18 -3.85
N LEU A 66 -7.70 -1.15 -3.00
CA LEU A 66 -9.11 -1.48 -2.83
C LEU A 66 -9.94 -0.28 -2.34
N GLN A 67 -9.39 0.55 -1.45
CA GLN A 67 -10.13 1.68 -0.90
C GLN A 67 -9.98 2.96 -1.72
N PHE A 68 -8.84 3.14 -2.40
CA PHE A 68 -8.48 4.35 -3.12
C PHE A 68 -8.28 4.13 -4.62
N GLU A 69 -8.94 3.11 -5.18
CA GLU A 69 -8.80 2.70 -6.59
C GLU A 69 -8.95 3.88 -7.54
N ARG A 70 -10.02 4.66 -7.40
CA ARG A 70 -10.31 5.79 -8.31
C ARG A 70 -9.22 6.86 -8.27
N LEU A 71 -8.68 7.14 -7.08
CA LEU A 71 -7.62 8.12 -6.89
C LEU A 71 -6.34 7.69 -7.59
N PHE A 72 -5.90 6.46 -7.33
CA PHE A 72 -4.64 5.95 -7.87
C PHE A 72 -4.74 5.52 -9.34
N GLN A 73 -5.93 5.12 -9.83
CA GLN A 73 -6.17 4.95 -11.26
C GLN A 73 -6.07 6.28 -12.02
N PHE A 74 -6.61 7.36 -11.46
CA PHE A 74 -6.45 8.69 -12.06
C PHE A 74 -4.97 9.07 -12.12
N SER A 75 -4.22 8.90 -11.02
CA SER A 75 -2.77 9.15 -10.98
C SER A 75 -2.03 8.37 -12.05
N ARG A 76 -2.30 7.05 -12.15
CA ARG A 76 -1.61 6.17 -13.10
C ARG A 76 -1.84 6.59 -14.55
N LYS A 77 -3.08 6.97 -14.91
CA LYS A 77 -3.40 7.47 -16.26
C LYS A 77 -2.66 8.75 -16.59
N VAL A 78 -2.53 9.66 -15.63
CA VAL A 78 -1.74 10.88 -15.82
C VAL A 78 -0.27 10.53 -16.04
N ASP A 79 0.31 9.69 -15.17
CA ASP A 79 1.71 9.28 -15.28
C ASP A 79 2.01 8.58 -16.61
N GLU A 80 1.15 7.67 -17.06
CA GLU A 80 1.25 7.01 -18.37
C GLU A 80 1.30 8.02 -19.53
N LEU A 81 0.51 9.10 -19.48
CA LEU A 81 0.49 10.11 -20.53
C LEU A 81 1.69 11.06 -20.49
N THR A 82 2.30 11.29 -19.33
CA THR A 82 3.51 12.15 -19.24
C THR A 82 4.69 11.62 -20.06
N TYR A 83 4.68 10.35 -20.45
CA TYR A 83 5.68 9.77 -21.36
C TYR A 83 5.42 10.06 -22.84
N THR A 84 4.22 10.54 -23.19
CA THR A 84 3.78 10.65 -24.58
C THR A 84 3.37 12.05 -25.01
N ILE A 85 2.91 12.89 -24.07
CA ILE A 85 2.47 14.27 -24.33
C ILE A 85 3.01 15.23 -23.27
N ALA A 86 3.00 16.53 -23.60
CA ALA A 86 3.43 17.55 -22.66
C ALA A 86 2.48 17.67 -21.46
N ALA A 87 3.01 18.02 -20.29
CA ALA A 87 2.25 18.12 -19.04
C ALA A 87 1.04 19.06 -19.15
N GLU A 88 1.21 20.15 -19.90
CA GLU A 88 0.22 21.18 -20.14
C GLU A 88 -0.95 20.69 -21.03
N GLU A 89 -0.73 19.62 -21.81
CA GLU A 89 -1.73 19.04 -22.70
C GLU A 89 -2.63 18.00 -21.99
N ILE A 90 -2.16 17.43 -20.87
CA ILE A 90 -2.87 16.40 -20.12
C ILE A 90 -4.26 16.85 -19.64
N PRO A 91 -4.46 18.07 -19.11
CA PRO A 91 -5.78 18.55 -18.69
C PRO A 91 -6.82 18.65 -19.83
N PHE A 92 -6.38 18.59 -21.10
CA PHE A 92 -7.27 18.62 -22.27
C PHE A 92 -7.62 17.22 -22.77
N GLN A 93 -7.02 16.17 -22.21
CA GLN A 93 -7.34 14.79 -22.54
C GLN A 93 -8.65 14.34 -21.89
N LEU A 94 -9.39 13.46 -22.59
CA LEU A 94 -10.68 12.97 -22.13
C LEU A 94 -10.54 12.25 -20.78
N GLY A 95 -11.31 12.72 -19.78
CA GLY A 95 -11.34 12.12 -18.45
C GLY A 95 -10.22 12.56 -17.52
N LEU A 96 -9.36 13.49 -17.95
CA LEU A 96 -8.24 14.03 -17.18
C LEU A 96 -8.33 15.54 -17.01
N SER A 97 -9.50 16.13 -17.23
CA SER A 97 -9.70 17.57 -17.02
C SER A 97 -9.63 17.95 -15.54
N LYS A 98 -9.48 19.26 -15.27
CA LYS A 98 -9.61 19.80 -13.89
C LYS A 98 -10.94 19.41 -13.24
N THR A 99 -12.02 19.34 -14.02
CA THR A 99 -13.33 18.91 -13.54
C THR A 99 -13.33 17.42 -13.16
N ASP A 100 -12.64 16.58 -13.92
CA ASP A 100 -12.51 15.15 -13.62
C ASP A 100 -11.66 14.93 -12.37
N LEU A 101 -10.54 15.65 -12.23
CA LEU A 101 -9.73 15.66 -11.01
C LEU A 101 -10.58 16.01 -9.77
N ARG A 102 -11.33 17.11 -9.81
CA ARG A 102 -12.20 17.51 -8.68
C ARG A 102 -13.26 16.45 -8.36
N ARG A 103 -13.79 15.77 -9.37
CA ARG A 103 -14.73 14.65 -9.18
C ARG A 103 -14.05 13.47 -8.47
N VAL A 104 -12.83 13.12 -8.89
CA VAL A 104 -12.03 12.05 -8.26
C VAL A 104 -11.74 12.38 -6.80
N LEU A 105 -11.24 13.59 -6.52
CA LEU A 105 -10.96 14.08 -5.17
C LEU A 105 -12.21 14.01 -4.29
N LYS A 106 -13.33 14.57 -4.76
CA LYS A 106 -14.60 14.54 -4.02
C LYS A 106 -15.05 13.11 -3.72
N SER A 107 -14.95 12.20 -4.70
CA SER A 107 -15.39 10.81 -4.51
C SER A 107 -14.46 9.96 -3.64
N SER A 108 -13.18 10.31 -3.55
CA SER A 108 -12.16 9.51 -2.87
C SER A 108 -11.81 10.05 -1.48
N LEU A 109 -11.87 11.37 -1.28
CA LEU A 109 -11.43 12.04 -0.05
C LEU A 109 -12.59 12.58 0.80
N SER A 110 -13.80 12.68 0.27
CA SER A 110 -14.97 13.05 1.07
C SER A 110 -15.34 11.91 2.02
N GLY A 111 -15.27 12.16 3.33
CA GLY A 111 -15.54 11.14 4.35
C GLY A 111 -14.47 10.05 4.40
N ILE A 112 -13.20 10.45 4.25
CA ILE A 112 -12.03 9.57 4.16
C ILE A 112 -11.80 8.68 5.39
N ASP A 113 -12.39 9.02 6.54
CA ASP A 113 -12.38 8.16 7.74
C ASP A 113 -12.98 6.78 7.46
N LYS A 114 -13.97 6.71 6.56
CA LYS A 114 -14.63 5.46 6.19
C LYS A 114 -13.70 4.50 5.45
N PRO A 115 -13.06 4.88 4.32
CA PRO A 115 -12.08 4.02 3.65
C PRO A 115 -10.87 3.71 4.53
N ILE A 116 -10.33 4.67 5.30
CA ILE A 116 -9.21 4.41 6.23
C ILE A 116 -9.62 3.38 7.28
N GLY A 117 -10.77 3.55 7.92
CA GLY A 117 -11.30 2.58 8.89
C GLY A 117 -11.63 1.22 8.26
N ALA A 118 -11.96 1.17 6.96
CA ALA A 118 -12.10 -0.09 6.25
C ALA A 118 -10.75 -0.78 6.04
N MET A 119 -9.67 -0.04 5.73
CA MET A 119 -8.31 -0.58 5.68
C MET A 119 -7.91 -1.14 7.03
N TYR A 120 -8.00 -0.33 8.09
CA TYR A 120 -7.66 -0.71 9.46
C TYR A 120 -8.36 -2.01 9.87
N ARG A 121 -9.70 -2.04 9.78
CA ARG A 121 -10.49 -3.21 10.19
C ARG A 121 -10.21 -4.43 9.35
N ARG A 122 -9.96 -4.26 8.05
CA ARG A 122 -9.68 -5.39 7.16
C ARG A 122 -8.30 -5.97 7.45
N LEU A 123 -7.30 -5.12 7.66
CA LEU A 123 -5.97 -5.56 8.06
C LEU A 123 -6.05 -6.32 9.39
N GLN A 124 -6.72 -5.77 10.40
CA GLN A 124 -6.89 -6.39 11.71
C GLN A 124 -7.56 -7.76 11.62
N LYS A 125 -8.69 -7.88 10.88
CA LYS A 125 -9.48 -9.10 10.83
C LYS A 125 -8.88 -10.22 9.98
N THR A 126 -7.95 -9.90 9.09
CA THR A 126 -7.37 -10.90 8.18
C THR A 126 -6.17 -11.61 8.82
N LEU A 127 -5.56 -11.01 9.83
CA LEU A 127 -4.47 -11.62 10.60
C LEU A 127 -5.05 -12.57 11.65
N ALA A 128 -4.41 -13.73 11.80
CA ALA A 128 -4.59 -14.63 12.94
C ALA A 128 -3.69 -14.22 14.12
N SER A 129 -2.53 -13.61 13.85
CA SER A 129 -1.64 -13.04 14.88
C SER A 129 -1.87 -11.55 15.09
N ASP A 130 -2.42 -11.19 16.25
CA ASP A 130 -2.65 -9.78 16.65
C ASP A 130 -1.34 -9.00 16.85
N GLU A 131 -0.22 -9.68 17.13
CA GLU A 131 1.08 -9.04 17.39
C GLU A 131 1.68 -8.40 16.13
N LEU A 132 1.35 -8.91 14.95
CA LEU A 132 1.82 -8.35 13.67
C LEU A 132 1.09 -7.06 13.30
N PHE A 133 -0.12 -6.88 13.82
CA PHE A 133 -1.03 -5.82 13.39
C PHE A 133 -0.44 -4.40 13.52
N PRO A 134 0.13 -3.97 14.67
CA PRO A 134 0.66 -2.61 14.81
C PRO A 134 1.72 -2.27 13.76
N SER A 135 2.67 -3.20 13.55
CA SER A 135 3.76 -3.00 12.59
C SER A 135 3.26 -2.92 11.14
N LEU A 136 2.30 -3.78 10.77
CA LEU A 136 1.69 -3.78 9.45
C LEU A 136 0.84 -2.52 9.22
N TRP A 137 0.14 -2.06 10.25
CA TRP A 137 -0.65 -0.84 10.17
C TRP A 137 0.25 0.40 9.99
N ASP A 138 1.36 0.49 10.73
CA ASP A 138 2.34 1.57 10.54
C ASP A 138 2.96 1.57 9.14
N LYS A 139 3.31 0.38 8.61
CA LYS A 139 3.75 0.24 7.21
C LYS A 139 2.66 0.67 6.23
N CYS A 140 1.40 0.32 6.51
CA CYS A 140 0.27 0.68 5.66
C CYS A 140 0.02 2.19 5.63
N LYS A 141 0.09 2.86 6.80
CA LYS A 141 -0.01 4.33 6.90
C LYS A 141 1.11 5.00 6.11
N LYS A 142 2.36 4.52 6.26
CA LYS A 142 3.51 5.04 5.53
C LYS A 142 3.34 4.90 4.03
N GLU A 143 3.07 3.69 3.53
CA GLU A 143 2.89 3.43 2.10
C GLU A 143 1.76 4.27 1.50
N PHE A 144 0.64 4.43 2.21
CA PHE A 144 -0.47 5.27 1.77
C PHE A 144 -0.05 6.75 1.68
N LEU A 145 0.65 7.27 2.69
CA LEU A 145 1.14 8.64 2.69
C LEU A 145 2.16 8.89 1.56
N ASP A 146 3.09 7.96 1.34
CA ASP A 146 4.08 8.07 0.26
C ASP A 146 3.39 8.13 -1.12
N LYS A 147 2.39 7.27 -1.36
CA LYS A 147 1.57 7.31 -2.58
C LYS A 147 0.74 8.60 -2.68
N TYR A 148 0.16 9.07 -1.58
CA TYR A 148 -0.65 10.28 -1.55
C TYR A 148 0.19 11.55 -1.81
N GLU A 149 1.41 11.59 -1.27
CA GLU A 149 2.38 12.64 -1.54
C GLU A 149 2.77 12.67 -3.03
N GLY A 150 3.07 11.50 -3.62
CA GLY A 150 3.30 11.40 -5.06
C GLY A 150 2.13 11.90 -5.90
N PHE A 151 0.89 11.59 -5.50
CA PHE A 151 -0.31 12.11 -6.14
C PHE A 151 -0.41 13.64 -6.03
N ILE A 152 -0.14 14.23 -4.86
CA ILE A 152 -0.15 15.70 -4.69
C ILE A 152 0.89 16.35 -5.59
N GLN A 153 2.12 15.82 -5.63
CA GLN A 153 3.18 16.34 -6.49
C GLN A 153 2.79 16.29 -7.97
N MET A 154 2.18 15.19 -8.41
CA MET A 154 1.63 15.08 -9.76
C MET A 154 0.56 16.15 -10.00
N VAL A 155 -0.38 16.34 -9.07
CA VAL A 155 -1.43 17.33 -9.25
C VAL A 155 -0.87 18.74 -9.35
N THR A 156 0.08 19.11 -8.48
CA THR A 156 0.73 20.41 -8.52
C THR A 156 1.42 20.65 -9.86
N ARG A 157 2.10 19.64 -10.41
CA ARG A 157 2.80 19.71 -11.70
C ARG A 157 1.84 19.88 -12.88
N ILE A 158 0.73 19.13 -12.92
CA ILE A 158 -0.15 19.04 -14.10
C ILE A 158 -1.32 20.03 -14.05
N TYR A 159 -1.89 20.26 -12.87
CA TYR A 159 -3.13 21.04 -12.72
C TYR A 159 -2.92 22.37 -12.00
N GLY A 160 -1.72 22.61 -11.46
CA GLY A 160 -1.37 23.79 -10.69
C GLY A 160 -1.98 23.76 -9.29
N ASN A 161 -2.48 24.90 -8.83
CA ASN A 161 -2.92 25.07 -7.44
C ASN A 161 -4.40 24.67 -7.24
N GLU A 162 -4.72 23.39 -7.40
CA GLU A 162 -6.04 22.84 -7.06
C GLU A 162 -6.17 22.64 -5.52
N PRO A 163 -7.32 22.96 -4.93
CA PRO A 163 -7.52 22.80 -3.49
C PRO A 163 -7.61 21.31 -3.13
N ILE A 164 -6.56 20.80 -2.48
CA ILE A 164 -6.41 19.40 -2.06
C ILE A 164 -5.97 19.36 -0.60
N MET A 165 -6.44 18.35 0.15
CA MET A 165 -6.03 18.08 1.52
C MET A 165 -4.51 17.86 1.58
N SER A 166 -3.81 18.51 2.51
CA SER A 166 -2.37 18.38 2.61
C SER A 166 -1.95 16.99 3.13
N VAL A 167 -0.69 16.60 2.91
CA VAL A 167 -0.13 15.37 3.51
C VAL A 167 -0.16 15.44 5.04
N ALA A 168 -0.01 16.64 5.63
CA ALA A 168 -0.05 16.84 7.07
C ALA A 168 -1.46 16.59 7.64
N ASP A 169 -2.49 17.11 6.99
CA ASP A 169 -3.89 16.87 7.39
C ASP A 169 -4.24 15.38 7.25
N MET A 170 -3.82 14.76 6.14
CA MET A 170 -4.01 13.32 5.91
C MET A 170 -3.35 12.47 7.01
N ARG A 171 -2.14 12.85 7.42
CA ARG A 171 -1.42 12.21 8.53
C ARG A 171 -2.16 12.37 9.85
N GLY A 172 -2.77 13.53 10.10
CA GLY A 172 -3.62 13.77 11.25
C GLY A 172 -4.78 12.77 11.32
N ILE A 173 -5.49 12.57 10.21
CA ILE A 173 -6.60 11.61 10.13
C ILE A 173 -6.12 10.17 10.38
N LEU A 174 -4.99 9.77 9.80
CA LEU A 174 -4.44 8.43 10.01
C LEU A 174 -3.98 8.18 11.45
N ALA A 175 -3.68 9.23 12.22
CA ALA A 175 -3.28 9.11 13.61
C ALA A 175 -4.44 8.74 14.55
N ASP A 176 -5.68 8.94 14.11
CA ASP A 176 -6.90 8.57 14.85
C ASP A 176 -7.26 7.08 14.72
N PHE A 177 -6.46 6.29 13.98
CA PHE A 177 -6.60 4.86 13.74
C PHE A 177 -5.37 4.09 14.22
#